data_AF-A0A7X7SC83-F1
#
_entry.id   AF-A0A7X7SC83-F1
#
_cell.length_a   1.000
_cell.length_b   1.000
_cell.length_c   1.000
_cell.angle_alpha   90.00
_cell.angle_beta   90.00
_cell.angle_gamma   90.00
#
_symmetry.space_group_name_H-M   'P 1'
#
loop_
_entity.id
_entity.type
_entity.pdbx_description
1 polymer ?
#
loop_
_entity_poly.entity_id
_entity_poly.type
_entity_poly.pdbx_seq_one_letter_code
_entity_poly.pdbx_strand_id
1 'polypeptide(L)'
;APTPLELPLWQAAVAVPLRLFGESVGWALFVSWLVIVASVPPLYGLARTFGGERLARGAVLLYLLQPLVFFIGASAGTDGMCLALALWFLYFTERHIRTGSAGSWVGAALFGVLTVLSKAPFFFAAGITAFCWLLQRRAPWWRWLSVAALGGCAGAALMLWTAHCNACHAQAELPMLELRMRENPYMVYWYFGTWLERLQPLNWGKAGWRILNACFGSWALAGVALMGLSQSSTRLVRGWLLGVMAAMLVFFRLIVVATHRHYYLMLSPALAMLSAAGFGFIQANLPVLSVGLRRFYRGGAALVLGLALVQGYFGMEAHYAFDRYPGEVGHRIREHTAPGNCILLAGGAGWGDPLFRLSGRSGLSLGTLAPLESPEIVARLKERGYTTLVVVNESPLAAAMQQVNPGESARRRTRHTEYLPTAVRNWPTVHADEDLLNKSLP
;
A
#
# COMPACT_ATOMS: atom_id res chain seq x y z
N ALA A 1 13.76 9.81 2.53
CA ALA A 1 13.47 10.83 3.54
C ALA A 1 12.29 10.41 4.43
N PRO A 2 12.38 10.64 5.75
CA PRO A 2 11.24 10.45 6.65
C PRO A 2 10.10 11.42 6.32
N THR A 3 8.87 11.02 6.64
CA THR A 3 7.69 11.88 6.62
C THR A 3 6.80 11.55 7.83
N PRO A 4 6.32 12.55 8.59
CA PRO A 4 5.44 12.31 9.73
C PRO A 4 3.97 12.17 9.31
N LEU A 5 3.65 12.31 8.02
CA LEU A 5 2.26 12.47 7.56
C LEU A 5 1.37 11.26 7.88
N GLU A 6 1.92 10.05 7.81
CA GLU A 6 1.21 8.82 8.21
C GLU A 6 1.49 8.53 9.70
N LEU A 7 0.45 8.22 10.47
CA LEU A 7 0.58 7.80 11.86
C LEU A 7 1.43 6.52 11.93
N PRO A 8 2.55 6.49 12.67
CA PRO A 8 3.53 5.41 12.61
C PRO A 8 3.12 4.19 13.46
N LEU A 9 1.85 3.77 13.39
CA LEU A 9 1.30 2.69 14.21
C LEU A 9 1.97 1.35 13.91
N TRP A 10 2.20 1.05 12.63
CA TRP A 10 2.90 -0.19 12.24
C TRP A 10 4.36 -0.15 12.69
N GLN A 11 5.05 0.97 12.49
CA GLN A 11 6.44 1.14 12.93
C GLN A 11 6.55 0.98 14.45
N ALA A 12 5.62 1.56 15.22
CA ALA A 12 5.55 1.38 16.67
C ALA A 12 5.32 -0.09 17.05
N ALA A 13 4.42 -0.80 16.36
CA ALA A 13 4.16 -2.22 16.59
C ALA A 13 5.39 -3.10 16.29
N VAL A 14 6.17 -2.76 15.25
CA VAL A 14 7.42 -3.45 14.90
C VAL A 14 8.56 -3.11 15.85
N ALA A 15 8.60 -1.89 16.39
CA ALA A 15 9.64 -1.47 17.32
C ALA A 15 9.65 -2.31 18.62
N VAL A 16 8.48 -2.81 19.05
CA VAL A 16 8.37 -3.65 20.25
C VAL A 16 9.18 -4.95 20.14
N PRO A 17 8.91 -5.87 19.17
CA PRO A 17 9.70 -7.09 19.04
C PRO A 17 11.15 -6.81 18.66
N LEU A 18 11.46 -5.77 17.89
CA LEU A 18 12.85 -5.39 17.62
C LEU A 18 13.62 -5.05 18.91
N ARG A 19 12.98 -4.33 19.84
CA ARG A 19 13.58 -4.02 21.15
C ARG A 19 13.70 -5.22 22.07
N LEU A 20 12.75 -6.16 22.01
CA LEU A 20 12.72 -7.32 22.89
C LEU A 20 13.61 -8.47 22.43
N PHE A 21 13.77 -8.64 21.11
CA PHE A 21 14.36 -9.85 20.52
C PHE A 21 15.50 -9.54 19.52
N GLY A 22 15.90 -8.28 19.38
CA GLY A 22 16.96 -7.85 18.50
C GLY A 22 16.51 -7.51 17.07
N GLU A 23 17.46 -6.99 16.29
CA GLU A 23 17.20 -6.46 14.95
C GLU A 23 17.04 -7.59 13.93
N SER A 24 15.81 -7.77 13.43
CA SER A 24 15.53 -8.72 12.35
C SER A 24 14.32 -8.28 11.53
N VAL A 25 14.46 -8.35 10.20
CA VAL A 25 13.35 -8.16 9.26
C VAL A 25 12.23 -9.20 9.51
N GLY A 26 12.58 -10.37 10.07
CA GLY A 26 11.62 -11.40 10.44
C GLY A 26 10.56 -10.90 11.42
N TRP A 27 10.92 -10.02 12.36
CA TRP A 27 9.97 -9.43 13.30
C TRP A 27 8.98 -8.47 12.62
N ALA A 28 9.46 -7.69 11.64
CA ALA A 28 8.59 -6.81 10.87
C ALA A 28 7.58 -7.61 10.03
N LEU A 29 8.02 -8.70 9.40
CA LEU A 29 7.15 -9.63 8.67
C LEU A 29 6.14 -10.30 9.61
N PHE A 30 6.57 -10.76 10.78
CA PHE A 30 5.70 -11.37 11.78
C PHE A 30 4.57 -10.43 12.22
N VAL A 31 4.89 -9.17 12.50
CA VAL A 31 3.87 -8.14 12.84
C VAL A 31 2.89 -7.94 11.70
N SER A 32 3.36 -7.82 10.46
CA SER A 32 2.46 -7.72 9.28
C SER A 32 1.55 -8.94 9.13
N TRP A 33 2.07 -10.15 9.39
CA TRP A 33 1.26 -11.37 9.42
C TRP A 33 0.17 -11.34 10.50
N LEU A 34 0.50 -10.91 11.71
CA LEU A 34 -0.48 -10.75 12.79
C LEU A 34 -1.57 -9.75 12.41
N VAL A 35 -1.21 -8.66 11.75
CA VAL A 35 -2.16 -7.66 11.26
C VAL A 35 -3.10 -8.25 10.20
N ILE A 36 -2.60 -9.04 9.26
CA ILE A 36 -3.44 -9.74 8.28
C ILE A 36 -4.37 -10.75 8.96
N VAL A 37 -3.88 -11.51 9.94
CA VAL A 37 -4.73 -12.39 10.75
C VAL A 37 -5.81 -11.60 11.49
N ALA A 38 -5.48 -10.44 12.05
CA ALA A 38 -6.43 -9.55 12.73
C ALA A 38 -7.50 -8.97 11.79
N SER A 39 -7.27 -8.98 10.46
CA SER A 39 -8.25 -8.58 9.45
C SER A 39 -9.30 -9.66 9.12
N VAL A 40 -9.04 -10.92 9.49
CA VAL A 40 -9.94 -12.05 9.20
C VAL A 40 -11.27 -11.98 9.96
N PRO A 41 -11.32 -11.71 11.29
CA PRO A 41 -12.58 -11.61 12.02
C PRO A 41 -13.58 -10.57 11.47
N PRO A 42 -13.21 -9.31 11.19
CA PRO A 42 -14.16 -8.34 10.64
C PRO A 42 -14.61 -8.73 9.23
N LEU A 43 -13.73 -9.28 8.38
CA LEU A 43 -14.10 -9.80 7.06
C LEU A 43 -15.12 -10.93 7.17
N TYR A 44 -14.84 -11.94 8.00
CA TYR A 44 -15.76 -13.05 8.25
C TYR A 44 -17.12 -12.54 8.76
N GLY A 45 -17.09 -11.59 9.69
CA GLY A 45 -18.28 -10.97 10.25
C GLY A 45 -19.14 -10.27 9.19
N LEU A 46 -18.53 -9.40 8.38
CA LEU A 46 -19.19 -8.71 7.27
C LEU A 46 -19.77 -9.71 6.25
N ALA A 47 -18.96 -10.69 5.86
CA ALA A 47 -19.35 -11.70 4.88
C ALA A 47 -20.49 -12.60 5.37
N ARG A 48 -20.47 -12.96 6.65
CA ARG A 48 -21.56 -13.71 7.28
C ARG A 48 -22.85 -12.90 7.33
N THR A 49 -22.77 -11.60 7.62
CA THR A 49 -23.95 -10.73 7.63
C THR A 49 -24.58 -10.58 6.24
N PHE A 50 -23.78 -10.59 5.17
CA PHE A 50 -24.29 -10.36 3.81
C PHE A 50 -24.75 -11.62 3.09
N GLY A 51 -24.05 -12.74 3.29
CA GLY A 51 -24.29 -13.98 2.53
C GLY A 51 -24.30 -15.26 3.36
N GLY A 52 -24.33 -15.16 4.70
CA GLY A 52 -24.34 -16.30 5.60
C GLY A 52 -22.96 -16.95 5.77
N GLU A 53 -22.92 -17.99 6.61
CA GLU A 53 -21.68 -18.63 7.05
C GLU A 53 -20.86 -19.25 5.91
N ARG A 54 -21.53 -19.85 4.93
CA ARG A 54 -20.84 -20.48 3.79
C ARG A 54 -20.09 -19.46 2.95
N LEU A 55 -20.72 -18.31 2.66
CA LEU A 55 -20.06 -17.21 1.95
C LEU A 55 -18.91 -16.64 2.79
N ALA A 56 -19.08 -16.53 4.10
CA ALA A 56 -18.04 -16.03 5.00
C ALA A 56 -16.78 -16.91 5.00
N ARG A 57 -16.94 -18.24 5.13
CA ARG A 57 -15.81 -19.18 5.09
C ARG A 57 -15.10 -19.13 3.73
N GLY A 58 -15.86 -19.11 2.64
CA GLY A 58 -15.29 -18.98 1.29
C GLY A 58 -14.56 -17.66 1.07
N ALA A 59 -15.12 -16.54 1.57
CA ALA A 59 -14.51 -15.23 1.43
C ALA A 59 -13.19 -15.12 2.20
N VAL A 60 -13.11 -15.66 3.43
CA VAL A 60 -11.86 -15.69 4.19
C VAL A 60 -10.79 -16.52 3.48
N LEU A 61 -11.14 -17.72 3.02
CA LEU A 61 -10.21 -18.57 2.28
C LEU A 61 -9.68 -17.85 1.03
N LEU A 62 -10.58 -17.32 0.21
CA LEU A 62 -10.20 -16.65 -1.03
C LEU A 62 -9.44 -15.35 -0.79
N TYR A 63 -9.73 -14.63 0.28
CA TYR A 63 -9.00 -13.43 0.69
C TYR A 63 -7.54 -13.74 1.05
N LEU A 64 -7.32 -14.78 1.88
CA LEU A 64 -5.97 -15.20 2.28
C LEU A 64 -5.17 -15.80 1.11
N LEU A 65 -5.85 -16.31 0.08
CA LEU A 65 -5.23 -16.82 -1.15
C LEU A 65 -4.99 -15.74 -2.21
N GLN A 66 -5.34 -14.48 -1.97
CA GLN A 66 -5.05 -13.44 -2.95
C GLN A 66 -3.54 -13.10 -2.93
N PRO A 67 -2.87 -13.08 -4.09
CA PRO A 67 -1.45 -12.72 -4.19
C PRO A 67 -1.15 -11.38 -3.55
N LEU A 68 -2.02 -10.39 -3.72
CA LEU A 68 -1.85 -9.05 -3.17
C LEU A 68 -1.90 -9.03 -1.64
N VAL A 69 -2.78 -9.83 -1.02
CA VAL A 69 -2.89 -9.94 0.44
C VAL A 69 -1.65 -10.63 1.00
N PHE A 70 -1.21 -11.71 0.36
CA PHE A 70 -0.01 -12.43 0.78
C PHE A 70 1.27 -11.60 0.58
N PHE A 71 1.42 -10.97 -0.58
CA PHE A 71 2.65 -10.30 -0.96
C PHE A 71 2.79 -8.89 -0.38
N ILE A 72 1.74 -8.07 -0.48
CA ILE A 72 1.75 -6.68 0.01
C ILE A 72 1.16 -6.60 1.41
N GLY A 73 0.06 -7.31 1.67
CA GLY A 73 -0.57 -7.27 2.99
C GLY A 73 0.34 -7.81 4.10
N ALA A 74 1.09 -8.87 3.83
CA ALA A 74 1.99 -9.49 4.80
C ALA A 74 3.48 -9.09 4.64
N SER A 75 3.82 -8.16 3.73
CA SER A 75 5.16 -7.59 3.68
C SER A 75 5.39 -6.62 4.83
N ALA A 76 6.65 -6.35 5.15
CA ALA A 76 7.02 -5.39 6.17
C ALA A 76 6.65 -3.96 5.72
N GLY A 77 5.43 -3.52 6.02
CA GLY A 77 4.93 -2.21 5.64
C GLY A 77 3.55 -1.89 6.23
N THR A 78 3.12 -0.65 6.07
CA THR A 78 1.88 -0.11 6.66
C THR A 78 0.61 -0.57 5.94
N ASP A 79 0.73 -1.09 4.72
CA ASP A 79 -0.42 -1.34 3.84
C ASP A 79 -1.41 -2.38 4.40
N GLY A 80 -0.91 -3.49 4.95
CA GLY A 80 -1.74 -4.49 5.62
C GLY A 80 -2.49 -3.93 6.83
N MET A 81 -1.84 -3.04 7.60
CA MET A 81 -2.45 -2.34 8.74
C MET A 81 -3.59 -1.44 8.28
N CYS A 82 -3.38 -0.67 7.21
CA CYS A 82 -4.41 0.20 6.66
C CYS A 82 -5.66 -0.58 6.23
N LEU A 83 -5.47 -1.74 5.59
CA LEU A 83 -6.56 -2.63 5.21
C LEU A 83 -7.28 -3.21 6.45
N ALA A 84 -6.54 -3.69 7.44
CA ALA A 84 -7.12 -4.26 8.66
C ALA A 84 -7.95 -3.23 9.43
N LEU A 85 -7.43 -2.00 9.59
CA LEU A 85 -8.14 -0.89 10.23
C LEU A 85 -9.42 -0.52 9.46
N ALA A 86 -9.34 -0.43 8.13
CA ALA A 86 -10.50 -0.14 7.28
C ALA A 86 -11.58 -1.23 7.39
N LEU A 87 -11.18 -2.50 7.48
CA LEU A 87 -12.08 -3.63 7.67
C LEU A 87 -12.79 -3.59 9.02
N TRP A 88 -12.07 -3.28 10.10
CA TRP A 88 -12.65 -3.09 11.42
C TRP A 88 -13.60 -1.90 11.45
N PHE A 89 -13.23 -0.78 10.82
CA PHE A 89 -14.13 0.37 10.66
C PHE A 89 -15.42 -0.02 9.95
N LEU A 90 -15.35 -0.72 8.82
CA LEU A 90 -16.53 -1.19 8.08
C LEU A 90 -17.37 -2.17 8.90
N TYR A 91 -16.75 -3.13 9.58
CA TYR A 91 -17.43 -4.11 10.43
C TYR A 91 -18.24 -3.43 11.54
N PHE A 92 -17.62 -2.50 12.27
CA PHE A 92 -18.29 -1.76 13.33
C PHE A 92 -19.35 -0.80 12.78
N THR A 93 -19.11 -0.16 11.64
CA THR A 93 -20.06 0.74 11.00
C THR A 93 -21.30 -0.03 10.53
N GLU A 94 -21.14 -1.18 9.88
CA GLU A 94 -22.24 -2.05 9.47
C GLU A 94 -23.07 -2.47 10.68
N ARG A 95 -22.40 -2.95 11.75
CA ARG A 95 -23.05 -3.38 12.97
C ARG A 95 -23.80 -2.22 13.63
N HIS A 96 -23.22 -1.03 13.65
CA HIS A 96 -23.87 0.17 14.17
C HIS A 96 -25.13 0.48 13.36
N ILE A 97 -25.04 0.60 12.03
CA ILE A 97 -26.17 0.87 11.12
C ILE A 97 -27.31 -0.11 11.38
N ARG A 98 -26.99 -1.40 11.56
CA ARG A 98 -27.98 -2.46 11.79
C ARG A 98 -28.59 -2.43 13.20
N THR A 99 -27.80 -2.18 14.24
CA THR A 99 -28.22 -2.48 15.63
C THR A 99 -28.45 -1.28 16.53
N GLY A 100 -27.87 -0.10 16.25
CA GLY A 100 -27.99 1.03 17.19
C GLY A 100 -26.87 1.10 18.20
N SER A 101 -26.09 0.04 18.33
CA SER A 101 -25.13 -0.12 19.41
C SER A 101 -24.12 1.03 19.48
N ALA A 102 -24.05 1.68 20.64
CA ALA A 102 -23.05 2.70 20.96
C ALA A 102 -21.64 2.11 20.96
N GLY A 103 -21.45 0.88 21.47
CA GLY A 103 -20.17 0.19 21.40
C GLY A 103 -19.67 -0.01 19.95
N SER A 104 -20.60 -0.27 19.02
CA SER A 104 -20.26 -0.35 17.59
C SER A 104 -19.91 1.03 17.01
N TRP A 105 -20.56 2.09 17.49
CA TRP A 105 -20.20 3.45 17.09
C TRP A 105 -18.80 3.84 17.57
N VAL A 106 -18.47 3.56 18.84
CA VAL A 106 -17.13 3.82 19.41
C VAL A 106 -16.06 3.04 18.67
N GLY A 107 -16.31 1.75 18.39
CA GLY A 107 -15.40 0.94 17.56
C GLY A 107 -15.20 1.54 16.18
N ALA A 108 -16.28 1.95 15.50
CA ALA A 108 -16.18 2.61 14.20
C ALA A 108 -15.43 3.95 14.28
N ALA A 109 -15.65 4.76 15.30
CA ALA A 109 -14.95 6.03 15.46
C ALA A 109 -13.43 5.81 15.64
N LEU A 110 -13.05 4.89 16.53
CA LEU A 110 -11.65 4.53 16.78
C LEU A 110 -10.96 4.04 15.50
N PHE A 111 -11.52 3.01 14.86
CA PHE A 111 -10.91 2.44 13.66
C PHE A 111 -10.97 3.38 12.46
N GLY A 112 -11.99 4.24 12.36
CA GLY A 112 -12.08 5.29 11.33
C GLY A 112 -10.97 6.33 11.47
N VAL A 113 -10.74 6.82 12.70
CA VAL A 113 -9.61 7.71 13.02
C VAL A 113 -8.28 7.04 12.68
N LEU A 114 -8.03 5.81 13.16
CA LEU A 114 -6.79 5.11 12.86
C LEU A 114 -6.59 4.87 11.35
N THR A 115 -7.66 4.57 10.62
CA THR A 115 -7.59 4.37 9.16
C THR A 115 -7.22 5.67 8.44
N VAL A 116 -7.87 6.80 8.75
CA VAL A 116 -7.59 8.06 8.06
C VAL A 116 -6.19 8.59 8.36
N LEU A 117 -5.73 8.41 9.60
CA LEU A 117 -4.38 8.82 10.03
C LEU A 117 -3.30 7.91 9.47
N SER A 118 -3.61 6.64 9.19
CA SER A 118 -2.67 5.73 8.53
C SER A 118 -2.62 5.98 7.02
N LYS A 119 -3.79 6.02 6.36
CA LYS A 119 -3.87 6.16 4.89
C LYS A 119 -5.24 6.63 4.42
N ALA A 120 -5.35 7.92 4.09
CA ALA A 120 -6.61 8.56 3.71
C ALA A 120 -7.41 7.87 2.59
N PRO A 121 -6.79 7.32 1.51
CA PRO A 121 -7.55 6.63 0.46
C PRO A 121 -8.35 5.41 0.95
N PHE A 122 -7.82 4.66 1.93
CA PHE A 122 -8.52 3.53 2.54
C PHE A 122 -9.75 3.98 3.32
N PHE A 123 -9.61 5.06 4.10
CA PHE A 123 -10.74 5.65 4.82
C PHE A 123 -11.79 6.20 3.86
N PHE A 124 -11.37 6.88 2.78
CA PHE A 124 -12.30 7.40 1.76
C PHE A 124 -13.12 6.27 1.12
N ALA A 125 -12.46 5.19 0.66
CA ALA A 125 -13.15 4.04 0.09
C ALA A 125 -14.14 3.41 1.08
N ALA A 126 -13.72 3.25 2.34
CA ALA A 126 -14.57 2.68 3.38
C ALA A 126 -15.74 3.60 3.78
N GLY A 127 -15.52 4.92 3.84
CA GLY A 127 -16.56 5.90 4.13
C GLY A 127 -17.65 5.93 3.05
N ILE A 128 -17.26 5.92 1.77
CA ILE A 128 -18.23 5.82 0.66
C ILE A 128 -18.95 4.45 0.68
N THR A 129 -18.24 3.37 1.04
CA THR A 129 -18.87 2.05 1.23
C THR A 129 -19.97 2.11 2.31
N ALA A 130 -19.69 2.74 3.46
CA ALA A 130 -20.67 2.92 4.52
C ALA A 130 -21.87 3.78 4.07
N PHE A 131 -21.62 4.85 3.32
CA PHE A 131 -22.66 5.66 2.67
C PHE A 131 -23.55 4.81 1.75
N CYS A 132 -22.95 3.98 0.91
CA CYS A 132 -23.71 3.06 0.04
C CYS A 132 -24.56 2.07 0.85
N TRP A 133 -24.06 1.57 1.99
CA TRP A 133 -24.84 0.68 2.85
C TRP A 133 -26.03 1.38 3.52
N LEU A 134 -25.90 2.66 3.90
CA LEU A 134 -27.03 3.46 4.39
C LEU A 134 -28.14 3.56 3.33
N LEU A 135 -27.77 3.87 2.08
CA LEU A 135 -28.71 3.94 0.95
C LEU A 135 -29.41 2.60 0.73
N GLN A 136 -28.63 1.52 0.63
CA GLN A 136 -29.16 0.19 0.31
C GLN A 136 -30.08 -0.36 1.41
N ARG A 137 -29.84 0.01 2.67
CA ARG A 137 -30.68 -0.36 3.81
C ARG A 137 -31.85 0.59 4.04
N ARG A 138 -31.95 1.70 3.29
CA ARG A 138 -32.93 2.77 3.53
C ARG A 138 -32.93 3.23 4.99
N ALA A 139 -31.72 3.44 5.53
CA ALA A 139 -31.55 3.79 6.94
C ALA A 139 -32.24 5.14 7.27
N PRO A 140 -32.84 5.28 8.47
CA PRO A 140 -33.48 6.52 8.89
C PRO A 140 -32.46 7.65 9.06
N TRP A 141 -32.88 8.91 8.90
CA TRP A 141 -32.02 10.10 8.88
C TRP A 141 -31.04 10.23 10.06
N TRP A 142 -31.41 9.80 11.26
CA TRP A 142 -30.50 9.87 12.42
C TRP A 142 -29.29 8.94 12.29
N ARG A 143 -29.40 7.84 11.51
CA ARG A 143 -28.25 6.99 11.16
C ARG A 143 -27.28 7.71 10.25
N TRP A 144 -27.81 8.51 9.34
CA TRP A 144 -27.01 9.34 8.45
C TRP A 144 -26.19 10.34 9.25
N LEU A 145 -26.82 11.04 10.20
CA LEU A 145 -26.10 11.95 11.10
C LEU A 145 -25.07 11.21 11.96
N SER A 146 -25.41 10.03 12.48
CA SER A 146 -24.49 9.26 13.30
C SER A 146 -23.26 8.76 12.54
N VAL A 147 -23.42 8.33 11.28
CA VAL A 147 -22.30 7.95 10.41
C VAL A 147 -21.53 9.19 9.93
N ALA A 148 -22.21 10.31 9.65
CA ALA A 148 -21.55 11.58 9.35
C ALA A 148 -20.68 12.05 10.53
N ALA A 149 -21.14 11.85 11.77
CA ALA A 149 -20.36 12.15 12.96
C ALA A 149 -19.08 11.31 13.05
N LEU A 150 -19.07 10.04 12.59
CA LEU A 150 -17.84 9.24 12.47
C LEU A 150 -16.84 9.91 11.51
N GLY A 151 -17.33 10.43 10.38
CA GLY A 151 -16.55 11.24 9.45
C GLY A 151 -16.00 12.52 10.08
N GLY A 152 -16.81 13.19 10.90
CA GLY A 152 -16.41 14.35 11.69
C GLY A 152 -15.27 14.03 12.69
N CYS A 153 -15.37 12.93 13.42
CA CYS A 153 -14.31 12.47 14.33
C CYS A 153 -12.99 12.20 13.58
N ALA A 154 -13.06 11.48 12.46
CA ALA A 154 -11.90 11.20 11.61
C ALA A 154 -11.29 12.49 11.04
N GLY A 155 -12.11 13.42 10.56
CA GLY A 155 -11.67 14.72 10.06
C GLY A 155 -10.99 15.58 11.14
N ALA A 156 -11.57 15.67 12.33
CA ALA A 156 -10.98 16.40 13.45
C ALA A 156 -9.63 15.80 13.86
N ALA A 157 -9.53 14.48 13.96
CA ALA A 157 -8.27 13.80 14.25
C ALA A 157 -7.22 14.03 13.16
N LEU A 158 -7.61 13.98 11.89
CA LEU A 158 -6.70 14.28 10.77
C LEU A 158 -6.19 15.73 10.80
N MET A 159 -7.03 16.70 11.15
CA MET A 159 -6.62 18.10 11.32
C MET A 159 -5.61 18.26 12.46
N LEU A 160 -5.87 17.64 13.62
CA LEU A 160 -4.96 17.65 14.76
C LEU A 160 -3.62 16.99 14.41
N TRP A 161 -3.66 15.84 13.73
CA TRP A 161 -2.46 15.16 13.28
C TRP A 161 -1.68 15.97 12.25
N THR A 162 -2.37 16.64 11.32
CA THR A 162 -1.74 17.54 10.35
C THR A 162 -1.06 18.71 11.05
N ALA A 163 -1.68 19.29 12.08
CA ALA A 163 -1.06 20.33 12.89
C ALA A 163 0.22 19.84 13.59
N HIS A 164 0.19 18.62 14.14
CA HIS A 164 1.38 17.98 14.70
C HIS A 164 2.48 17.78 13.64
N CYS A 165 2.12 17.25 12.46
CA CYS A 165 3.05 17.07 11.35
C CYS A 165 3.69 18.41 10.95
N ASN A 166 2.92 19.49 10.87
CA ASN A 166 3.43 20.82 10.58
C ASN A 166 4.47 21.28 11.60
N ALA A 167 4.22 21.03 12.89
CA ALA A 167 5.18 21.33 13.95
C ALA A 167 6.47 20.50 13.80
N CYS A 168 6.37 19.20 13.47
CA CYS A 168 7.53 18.36 13.20
C CYS A 168 8.33 18.87 11.99
N HIS A 169 7.67 19.25 10.91
CA HIS A 169 8.32 19.84 9.73
C HIS A 169 9.04 21.15 10.07
N ALA A 170 8.44 22.01 10.91
CA ALA A 170 9.06 23.27 11.33
C ALA A 170 10.30 23.09 12.20
N GLN A 171 10.39 21.97 12.93
CA GLN A 171 11.53 21.62 13.79
C GLN A 171 12.57 20.74 13.10
N ALA A 172 12.29 20.29 11.87
CA ALA A 172 13.13 19.33 11.18
C ALA A 172 14.44 19.98 10.72
N GLU A 173 15.56 19.47 11.22
CA GLU A 173 16.90 19.92 10.82
C GLU A 173 17.19 19.58 9.34
N LEU A 174 16.74 18.41 8.90
CA LEU A 174 16.77 18.00 7.50
C LEU A 174 15.36 18.06 6.92
N PRO A 175 15.20 18.51 5.66
CA PRO A 175 13.92 18.56 4.99
C PRO A 175 13.32 17.15 4.94
N MET A 176 12.20 17.01 5.64
CA MET A 176 11.33 15.85 5.50
C MET A 176 10.69 15.87 4.12
N LEU A 177 10.22 14.72 3.67
CA LEU A 177 9.46 14.66 2.41
C LEU A 177 8.19 15.49 2.53
N GLU A 178 8.06 16.48 1.66
CA GLU A 178 6.91 17.38 1.63
C GLU A 178 5.72 16.77 0.87
N LEU A 179 4.83 16.14 1.62
CA LEU A 179 3.59 15.54 1.12
C LEU A 179 2.38 16.47 1.24
N ARG A 180 2.51 17.63 1.92
CA ARG A 180 1.39 18.54 2.14
C ARG A 180 1.08 19.30 0.86
N MET A 181 -0.15 19.17 0.38
CA MET A 181 -0.61 19.77 -0.88
C MET A 181 -0.51 21.30 -0.92
N ARG A 182 -0.58 21.97 0.24
CA ARG A 182 -0.43 23.43 0.35
C ARG A 182 0.99 23.89 0.05
N GLU A 183 1.98 23.17 0.56
CA GLU A 183 3.39 23.54 0.46
C GLU A 183 4.03 22.98 -0.82
N ASN A 184 3.47 21.89 -1.36
CA ASN A 184 3.94 21.26 -2.58
C ASN A 184 2.78 21.03 -3.57
N PRO A 185 2.54 21.97 -4.51
CA PRO A 185 1.47 21.84 -5.51
C PRO A 185 1.58 20.59 -6.38
N TYR A 186 2.79 20.04 -6.58
CA TYR A 186 2.99 18.77 -7.27
C TYR A 186 2.26 17.62 -6.58
N MET A 187 2.09 17.68 -5.25
CA MET A 187 1.36 16.64 -4.52
C MET A 187 -0.11 16.56 -4.88
N VAL A 188 -0.74 17.68 -5.29
CA VAL A 188 -2.12 17.66 -5.81
C VAL A 188 -2.17 16.80 -7.07
N TYR A 189 -1.24 17.03 -8.00
CA TYR A 189 -1.12 16.21 -9.20
C TYR A 189 -0.80 14.75 -8.86
N TRP A 190 0.18 14.50 -7.97
CA TRP A 190 0.57 13.17 -7.54
C TRP A 190 -0.60 12.35 -6.98
N TYR A 191 -1.42 12.97 -6.13
CA TYR A 191 -2.58 12.30 -5.53
C TYR A 191 -3.72 12.11 -6.52
N PHE A 192 -4.12 13.17 -7.25
CA PHE A 192 -5.38 13.16 -7.99
C PHE A 192 -5.21 12.96 -9.49
N GLY A 193 -4.12 13.43 -10.10
CA GLY A 193 -3.95 13.42 -11.55
C GLY A 193 -4.87 14.38 -12.31
N THR A 194 -4.86 14.27 -13.63
CA THR A 194 -5.57 15.14 -14.57
C THR A 194 -6.81 14.47 -15.16
N TRP A 195 -7.66 15.26 -15.83
CA TRP A 195 -8.78 14.72 -16.62
C TRP A 195 -8.31 13.88 -17.80
N LEU A 196 -7.22 14.25 -18.45
CA LEU A 196 -6.68 13.52 -19.59
C LEU A 196 -6.28 12.09 -19.20
N GLU A 197 -5.63 11.92 -18.04
CA GLU A 197 -5.28 10.59 -17.53
C GLU A 197 -6.51 9.71 -17.29
N ARG A 198 -7.62 10.29 -16.82
CA ARG A 198 -8.89 9.57 -16.56
C ARG A 198 -9.60 9.17 -17.84
N LEU A 199 -9.51 9.98 -18.88
CA LEU A 199 -10.13 9.70 -20.18
C LEU A 199 -9.31 8.72 -21.01
N GLN A 200 -8.07 8.44 -20.63
CA GLN A 200 -7.20 7.55 -21.37
C GLN A 200 -7.51 6.06 -21.12
N PRO A 201 -7.98 5.30 -22.14
CA PRO A 201 -8.39 3.90 -21.96
C PRO A 201 -7.26 2.98 -21.48
N LEU A 202 -6.02 3.26 -21.86
CA LEU A 202 -4.84 2.48 -21.46
C LEU A 202 -4.63 2.48 -19.94
N ASN A 203 -4.95 3.58 -19.24
CA ASN A 203 -4.83 3.65 -17.78
C ASN A 203 -5.85 2.71 -17.10
N TRP A 204 -7.06 2.61 -17.64
CA TRP A 204 -8.07 1.66 -17.18
C TRP A 204 -7.72 0.21 -17.51
N GLY A 205 -7.18 -0.04 -18.71
CA GLY A 205 -6.64 -1.35 -19.09
C GLY A 205 -5.54 -1.79 -18.12
N LYS A 206 -4.63 -0.89 -17.75
CA LYS A 206 -3.59 -1.11 -16.74
C LYS A 206 -4.18 -1.42 -15.36
N ALA A 207 -5.22 -0.69 -14.92
CA ALA A 207 -5.91 -0.99 -13.68
C ALA A 207 -6.57 -2.37 -13.68
N GLY A 208 -7.27 -2.72 -14.77
CA GLY A 208 -7.85 -4.04 -14.98
C GLY A 208 -6.79 -5.13 -14.88
N TRP A 209 -5.68 -4.99 -15.63
CA TRP A 209 -4.53 -5.91 -15.57
C TRP A 209 -4.00 -6.10 -14.15
N ARG A 210 -3.87 -5.01 -13.38
CA ARG A 210 -3.41 -5.07 -11.98
C ARG A 210 -4.40 -5.79 -11.08
N ILE A 211 -5.70 -5.51 -11.19
CA ILE A 211 -6.74 -6.23 -10.41
C ILE A 211 -6.66 -7.73 -10.70
N LEU A 212 -6.53 -8.10 -11.96
CA LEU A 212 -6.52 -9.49 -12.41
C LEU A 212 -5.28 -10.24 -11.92
N ASN A 213 -4.10 -9.65 -12.00
CA ASN A 213 -2.88 -10.30 -11.54
C ASN A 213 -2.68 -10.22 -10.03
N ALA A 214 -3.02 -9.09 -9.39
CA ALA A 214 -2.74 -8.88 -7.98
C ALA A 214 -3.85 -9.45 -7.09
N CYS A 215 -5.13 -9.17 -7.38
CA CYS A 215 -6.23 -9.61 -6.52
C CYS A 215 -6.67 -11.03 -6.84
N PHE A 216 -6.79 -11.37 -8.13
CA PHE A 216 -7.22 -12.72 -8.54
C PHE A 216 -6.05 -13.68 -8.74
N GLY A 217 -4.87 -13.21 -9.13
CA GLY A 217 -3.75 -14.08 -9.51
C GLY A 217 -3.88 -14.74 -10.88
N SER A 218 -5.11 -14.84 -11.40
CA SER A 218 -5.41 -15.33 -12.74
C SER A 218 -6.70 -14.73 -13.29
N TRP A 219 -6.76 -14.58 -14.61
CA TRP A 219 -7.95 -14.16 -15.36
C TRP A 219 -9.13 -15.11 -15.18
N ALA A 220 -8.87 -16.40 -14.93
CA ALA A 220 -9.91 -17.42 -14.77
C ALA A 220 -10.87 -17.13 -13.59
N LEU A 221 -10.37 -16.50 -12.52
CA LEU A 221 -11.17 -16.21 -11.33
C LEU A 221 -12.03 -14.95 -11.47
N ALA A 222 -11.74 -14.09 -12.45
CA ALA A 222 -12.57 -12.94 -12.73
C ALA A 222 -13.98 -13.35 -13.15
N GLY A 223 -14.12 -14.39 -13.99
CA GLY A 223 -15.41 -14.94 -14.39
C GLY A 223 -16.24 -15.41 -13.19
N VAL A 224 -15.60 -16.04 -12.20
CA VAL A 224 -16.26 -16.47 -10.95
C VAL A 224 -16.76 -15.27 -10.15
N ALA A 225 -15.94 -14.22 -10.00
CA ALA A 225 -16.38 -13.00 -9.32
C ALA A 225 -17.52 -12.27 -10.06
N LEU A 226 -17.50 -12.26 -11.39
CA LEU A 226 -18.60 -11.72 -12.21
C LEU A 226 -19.91 -12.50 -11.99
N MET A 227 -19.85 -13.83 -11.89
CA MET A 227 -21.02 -14.63 -11.50
C MET A 227 -21.49 -14.31 -10.07
N GLY A 228 -20.56 -14.00 -9.17
CA GLY A 228 -20.88 -13.52 -7.83
C GLY A 228 -21.60 -12.17 -7.82
N LEU A 229 -21.28 -11.27 -8.77
CA LEU A 229 -21.93 -9.97 -8.88
C LEU A 229 -23.41 -10.08 -9.20
N SER A 230 -23.85 -11.09 -9.95
CA SER A 230 -25.27 -11.29 -10.28
C SER A 230 -26.10 -11.84 -9.11
N GLN A 231 -25.45 -12.38 -8.07
CA GLN A 231 -26.15 -12.94 -6.91
C GLN A 231 -26.80 -11.85 -6.05
N SER A 232 -27.99 -12.13 -5.53
CA SER A 232 -28.71 -11.20 -4.63
C SER A 232 -28.00 -11.01 -3.28
N SER A 233 -27.31 -12.04 -2.80
CA SER A 233 -26.54 -12.04 -1.54
C SER A 233 -25.35 -11.09 -1.55
N THR A 234 -24.92 -10.59 -2.72
CA THR A 234 -23.75 -9.71 -2.85
C THR A 234 -24.12 -8.24 -3.05
N ARG A 235 -25.40 -7.86 -2.90
CA ARG A 235 -25.86 -6.47 -3.10
C ARG A 235 -25.04 -5.45 -2.29
N LEU A 236 -24.77 -5.74 -1.02
CA LEU A 236 -23.97 -4.88 -0.13
C LEU A 236 -22.49 -4.84 -0.55
N VAL A 237 -21.96 -5.91 -1.15
CA VAL A 237 -20.60 -5.95 -1.72
C VAL A 237 -20.47 -5.02 -2.93
N ARG A 238 -21.54 -4.85 -3.73
CA ARG A 238 -21.55 -3.87 -4.83
C ARG A 238 -21.38 -2.44 -4.31
N GLY A 239 -21.94 -2.12 -3.14
CA GLY A 239 -21.73 -0.83 -2.47
C GLY A 239 -20.26 -0.60 -2.08
N TRP A 240 -19.57 -1.67 -1.69
CA TRP A 240 -18.14 -1.64 -1.43
C TRP A 240 -17.33 -1.37 -2.69
N LEU A 241 -17.61 -2.10 -3.78
CA LEU A 241 -16.95 -1.85 -5.06
C LEU A 241 -17.14 -0.41 -5.56
N LEU A 242 -18.33 0.17 -5.36
CA LEU A 242 -18.58 1.58 -5.67
C LEU A 242 -17.72 2.52 -4.82
N GLY A 243 -17.56 2.23 -3.53
CA GLY A 243 -16.68 3.00 -2.65
C GLY A 243 -15.22 2.96 -3.11
N VAL A 244 -14.71 1.79 -3.50
CA VAL A 244 -13.34 1.69 -4.02
C VAL A 244 -13.21 2.34 -5.39
N MET A 245 -14.21 2.20 -6.27
CA MET A 245 -14.21 2.86 -7.57
C MET A 245 -14.22 4.39 -7.42
N ALA A 246 -14.98 4.93 -6.46
CA ALA A 246 -14.95 6.35 -6.13
C ALA A 246 -13.57 6.79 -5.65
N ALA A 247 -12.91 6.01 -4.78
CA ALA A 247 -11.54 6.28 -4.36
C ALA A 247 -10.56 6.26 -5.55
N MET A 248 -10.70 5.29 -6.46
CA MET A 248 -9.90 5.21 -7.70
C MET A 248 -10.12 6.42 -8.62
N LEU A 249 -11.32 6.98 -8.70
CA LEU A 249 -11.62 8.15 -9.52
C LEU A 249 -11.05 9.44 -8.91
N VAL A 250 -11.12 9.57 -7.58
CA VAL A 250 -10.57 10.72 -6.86
C VAL A 250 -9.04 10.66 -6.88
N PHE A 251 -8.47 9.59 -6.34
CA PHE A 251 -7.02 9.39 -6.24
C PHE A 251 -6.44 8.69 -7.48
N PHE A 252 -6.84 9.14 -8.67
CA PHE A 252 -6.62 8.42 -9.92
C PHE A 252 -5.14 8.22 -10.24
N ARG A 253 -4.33 9.29 -10.20
CA ARG A 253 -2.89 9.14 -10.44
C ARG A 253 -2.25 8.24 -9.39
N LEU A 254 -2.57 8.42 -8.12
CA LEU A 254 -2.01 7.63 -7.02
C LEU A 254 -2.32 6.13 -7.12
N ILE A 255 -3.56 5.76 -7.44
CA ILE A 255 -4.02 4.37 -7.42
C ILE A 255 -3.87 3.70 -8.80
N VAL A 256 -4.29 4.37 -9.87
CA VAL A 256 -4.41 3.79 -11.21
C VAL A 256 -3.14 3.97 -12.02
N VAL A 257 -2.59 5.19 -12.08
CA VAL A 257 -1.47 5.52 -12.96
C VAL A 257 -0.14 5.11 -12.33
N ALA A 258 0.11 5.56 -11.10
CA ALA A 258 1.34 5.32 -10.37
C ALA A 258 1.58 3.83 -10.11
N THR A 259 2.80 3.44 -9.76
CA THR A 259 3.22 2.04 -9.54
C THR A 259 2.76 1.45 -8.20
N HIS A 260 1.89 2.15 -7.46
CA HIS A 260 1.41 1.78 -6.12
C HIS A 260 0.32 0.71 -6.14
N ARG A 261 0.71 -0.54 -6.45
CA ARG A 261 -0.19 -1.70 -6.46
C ARG A 261 -0.86 -1.97 -5.11
N HIS A 262 -0.30 -1.47 -4.00
CA HIS A 262 -0.85 -1.69 -2.67
C HIS A 262 -2.26 -1.10 -2.46
N TYR A 263 -2.64 -0.03 -3.17
CA TYR A 263 -3.98 0.54 -3.03
C TYR A 263 -5.10 -0.40 -3.53
N TYR A 264 -4.78 -1.39 -4.36
CA TYR A 264 -5.74 -2.40 -4.79
C TYR A 264 -6.16 -3.35 -3.65
N LEU A 265 -5.47 -3.33 -2.50
CA LEU A 265 -5.87 -4.04 -1.29
C LEU A 265 -7.29 -3.64 -0.84
N MET A 266 -7.73 -2.42 -1.15
CA MET A 266 -9.09 -1.97 -0.88
C MET A 266 -10.16 -2.82 -1.60
N LEU A 267 -9.84 -3.41 -2.75
CA LEU A 267 -10.74 -4.30 -3.51
C LEU A 267 -10.72 -5.74 -2.98
N SER A 268 -9.60 -6.16 -2.38
CA SER A 268 -9.34 -7.55 -2.03
C SER A 268 -10.49 -8.24 -1.27
N PRO A 269 -11.03 -7.66 -0.19
CA PRO A 269 -12.15 -8.25 0.54
C PRO A 269 -13.42 -8.42 -0.31
N ALA A 270 -13.79 -7.38 -1.07
CA ALA A 270 -14.99 -7.41 -1.91
C ALA A 270 -14.89 -8.46 -3.02
N LEU A 271 -13.73 -8.54 -3.68
CA LEU A 271 -13.48 -9.54 -4.71
C LEU A 271 -13.46 -10.96 -4.16
N ALA A 272 -12.96 -11.15 -2.93
CA ALA A 272 -13.00 -12.45 -2.25
C ALA A 272 -14.45 -12.88 -1.95
N MET A 273 -15.29 -11.95 -1.48
CA MET A 273 -16.71 -12.22 -1.23
C MET A 273 -17.49 -12.53 -2.51
N LEU A 274 -17.21 -11.81 -3.60
CA LEU A 274 -17.83 -12.07 -4.90
C LEU A 274 -17.39 -13.42 -5.47
N SER A 275 -16.11 -13.73 -5.38
CA SER A 275 -15.59 -15.03 -5.81
C SER A 275 -16.22 -16.17 -5.00
N ALA A 276 -16.36 -16.00 -3.68
CA ALA A 276 -17.03 -16.98 -2.82
C ALA A 276 -18.51 -17.18 -3.21
N ALA A 277 -19.22 -16.09 -3.51
CA ALA A 277 -20.60 -16.16 -4.00
C ALA A 277 -20.68 -16.87 -5.36
N GLY A 278 -19.76 -16.57 -6.29
CA GLY A 278 -19.68 -17.21 -7.60
C GLY A 278 -19.41 -18.70 -7.51
N PHE A 279 -18.45 -19.12 -6.69
CA PHE A 279 -18.22 -20.55 -6.42
C PHE A 279 -19.43 -21.21 -5.76
N GLY A 280 -20.11 -20.51 -4.85
CA GLY A 280 -21.37 -20.97 -4.27
C GLY A 280 -22.45 -21.19 -5.31
N PHE A 281 -22.60 -20.26 -6.25
CA PHE A 281 -23.54 -20.35 -7.37
C PHE A 281 -23.20 -21.53 -8.30
N ILE A 282 -21.94 -21.66 -8.72
CA ILE A 282 -21.50 -22.79 -9.56
C ILE A 282 -21.79 -24.11 -8.84
N GLN A 283 -21.42 -24.23 -7.56
CA GLN A 283 -21.65 -25.46 -6.80
C GLN A 283 -23.14 -25.78 -6.63
N ALA A 284 -24.02 -24.79 -6.55
CA ALA A 284 -25.46 -24.98 -6.47
C ALA A 284 -26.08 -25.42 -7.82
N ASN A 285 -25.47 -25.02 -8.94
CA ASN A 285 -25.99 -25.28 -10.29
C ASN A 285 -25.25 -26.40 -11.05
N LEU A 286 -24.19 -26.97 -10.48
CA LEU A 286 -23.60 -28.21 -10.98
C LEU A 286 -24.59 -29.37 -10.64
N PRO A 287 -25.33 -29.90 -11.63
CA PRO A 287 -26.39 -30.88 -11.39
C PRO A 287 -25.79 -32.17 -10.82
N VAL A 288 -26.47 -32.83 -9.87
CA VAL A 288 -26.28 -34.20 -9.33
C VAL A 288 -25.00 -34.91 -9.77
N LEU A 289 -23.84 -34.28 -9.54
CA LEU A 289 -22.58 -34.85 -9.95
C LEU A 289 -22.31 -36.03 -9.02
N SER A 290 -21.87 -37.15 -9.58
CA SER A 290 -21.40 -38.28 -8.79
C SER A 290 -20.37 -37.79 -7.75
N VAL A 291 -20.26 -38.50 -6.62
CA VAL A 291 -19.31 -38.12 -5.55
C VAL A 291 -17.89 -37.94 -6.12
N GLY A 292 -17.50 -38.78 -7.08
CA GLY A 292 -16.22 -38.67 -7.80
C GLY A 292 -16.07 -37.35 -8.55
N LEU A 293 -17.07 -36.95 -9.33
CA LEU A 293 -16.99 -35.73 -10.14
C LEU A 293 -17.05 -34.45 -9.28
N ARG A 294 -17.72 -34.49 -8.11
CA ARG A 294 -17.62 -33.40 -7.10
C ARG A 294 -16.25 -33.29 -6.48
N ARG A 295 -15.59 -34.41 -6.16
CA ARG A 295 -14.21 -34.43 -5.67
C ARG A 295 -13.25 -33.92 -6.73
N PHE A 296 -13.43 -34.33 -7.98
CA PHE A 296 -12.66 -33.84 -9.12
C PHE A 296 -12.81 -32.32 -9.29
N TYR A 297 -14.05 -31.79 -9.26
CA TYR A 297 -14.27 -30.34 -9.34
C TYR A 297 -13.59 -29.58 -8.21
N ARG A 298 -13.69 -30.08 -6.96
CA ARG A 298 -13.01 -29.46 -5.81
C ARG A 298 -11.48 -29.50 -5.95
N GLY A 299 -10.93 -30.62 -6.40
CA GLY A 299 -9.50 -30.77 -6.67
C GLY A 299 -9.03 -29.83 -7.78
N GLY A 300 -9.79 -29.74 -8.88
CA GLY A 300 -9.55 -28.80 -9.98
C GLY A 300 -9.64 -27.34 -9.53
N ALA A 301 -10.65 -26.97 -8.74
CA ALA A 301 -10.78 -25.63 -8.19
C ALA A 301 -9.59 -25.28 -7.26
N ALA A 302 -9.18 -26.21 -6.39
CA ALA A 302 -8.00 -26.03 -5.54
C ALA A 302 -6.72 -25.87 -6.37
N LEU A 303 -6.55 -26.66 -7.43
CA LEU A 303 -5.42 -26.55 -8.36
C LEU A 303 -5.43 -25.19 -9.07
N VAL A 304 -6.57 -24.75 -9.59
CA VAL A 304 -6.70 -23.44 -10.25
C VAL A 304 -6.39 -22.30 -9.28
N LEU A 305 -6.86 -22.37 -8.03
CA LEU A 305 -6.54 -21.39 -6.99
C LEU A 305 -5.03 -21.39 -6.67
N GLY A 306 -4.41 -22.57 -6.57
CA GLY A 306 -2.97 -22.71 -6.37
C GLY A 306 -2.16 -22.13 -7.52
N LEU A 307 -2.52 -22.44 -8.77
CA LEU A 307 -1.88 -21.89 -9.96
C LEU A 307 -2.09 -20.36 -10.07
N ALA A 308 -3.27 -19.86 -9.72
CA ALA A 308 -3.53 -18.42 -9.67
C ALA A 308 -2.67 -17.72 -8.62
N LEU A 309 -2.49 -18.30 -7.44
CA LEU A 309 -1.57 -17.79 -6.42
C LEU A 309 -0.13 -17.71 -6.97
N VAL A 310 0.35 -18.79 -7.59
CA VAL A 310 1.70 -18.87 -8.17
C VAL A 310 1.88 -17.84 -9.28
N GLN A 311 0.94 -17.77 -10.23
CA GLN A 311 0.97 -16.80 -11.32
C GLN A 311 0.95 -15.36 -10.81
N GLY A 312 0.06 -15.06 -9.86
CA GLY A 312 -0.03 -13.73 -9.25
C GLY A 312 1.23 -13.37 -8.47
N TYR A 313 1.82 -14.32 -7.73
CA TYR A 313 3.11 -14.13 -7.06
C TYR A 313 4.20 -13.77 -8.06
N PHE A 314 4.37 -14.55 -9.13
CA PHE A 314 5.33 -14.22 -10.20
C PHE A 314 5.04 -12.87 -10.85
N GLY A 315 3.78 -12.52 -11.08
CA GLY A 315 3.40 -11.20 -11.63
C GLY A 315 3.71 -10.03 -10.70
N MET A 316 3.74 -10.26 -9.38
CA MET A 316 4.10 -9.28 -8.36
C MET A 316 5.61 -9.19 -8.13
N GLU A 317 6.29 -10.33 -8.12
CA GLU A 317 7.74 -10.45 -7.95
C GLU A 317 8.53 -10.08 -9.21
N ALA A 318 7.98 -10.26 -10.42
CA ALA A 318 8.76 -10.11 -11.66
C ALA A 318 9.56 -8.80 -11.71
N HIS A 319 9.00 -7.68 -11.25
CA HIS A 319 9.74 -6.43 -11.24
C HIS A 319 10.93 -6.43 -10.25
N TYR A 320 10.78 -7.05 -9.08
CA TYR A 320 11.82 -7.14 -8.06
C TYR A 320 12.84 -8.25 -8.36
N ALA A 321 12.39 -9.37 -8.92
CA ALA A 321 13.22 -10.52 -9.23
C ALA A 321 14.05 -10.33 -10.52
N PHE A 322 13.56 -9.56 -11.49
CA PHE A 322 14.26 -9.34 -12.76
C PHE A 322 15.10 -8.06 -12.78
N ASP A 323 14.88 -7.12 -11.86
CA ASP A 323 15.79 -5.97 -11.73
C ASP A 323 17.02 -6.34 -10.91
N ARG A 324 18.14 -6.66 -11.57
CA ARG A 324 19.42 -6.92 -10.90
C ARG A 324 20.04 -5.65 -10.31
N TYR A 325 19.61 -4.48 -10.77
CA TYR A 325 20.23 -3.19 -10.46
C TYR A 325 20.35 -2.91 -8.95
N PRO A 326 19.31 -3.10 -8.10
CA PRO A 326 19.46 -2.86 -6.66
C PRO A 326 20.48 -3.79 -6.00
N GLY A 327 20.59 -5.04 -6.48
CA GLY A 327 21.58 -6.01 -6.00
C GLY A 327 23.01 -5.59 -6.35
N GLU A 328 23.23 -5.22 -7.60
CA GLU A 328 24.53 -4.76 -8.10
C GLU A 328 24.98 -3.45 -7.44
N VAL A 329 24.08 -2.47 -7.32
CA VAL A 329 24.37 -1.21 -6.61
C VAL A 329 24.60 -1.46 -5.12
N GLY A 330 23.78 -2.30 -4.47
CA GLY A 330 23.96 -2.66 -3.07
C GLY A 330 25.31 -3.33 -2.81
N HIS A 331 25.76 -4.19 -3.71
CA HIS A 331 27.09 -4.82 -3.66
C HIS A 331 28.20 -3.77 -3.81
N ARG A 332 28.12 -2.90 -4.80
CA ARG A 332 29.10 -1.81 -5.00
C ARG A 332 29.17 -0.85 -3.80
N ILE A 333 28.02 -0.52 -3.19
CA ILE A 333 28.01 0.26 -1.94
C ILE A 333 28.79 -0.49 -0.86
N ARG A 334 28.57 -1.80 -0.70
CA ARG A 334 29.29 -2.62 0.29
C ARG A 334 30.80 -2.67 0.03
N GLU A 335 31.22 -2.80 -1.23
CA GLU A 335 32.63 -2.85 -1.63
C GLU A 335 33.36 -1.52 -1.37
N HIS A 336 32.66 -0.39 -1.57
CA HIS A 336 33.24 0.95 -1.49
C HIS A 336 32.88 1.71 -0.21
N THR A 337 32.40 1.02 0.83
CA THR A 337 32.16 1.59 2.16
C THR A 337 32.56 0.60 3.25
N ALA A 338 33.09 1.08 4.38
CA ALA A 338 33.47 0.18 5.48
C ALA A 338 32.24 -0.36 6.23
N PRO A 339 32.32 -1.55 6.86
CA PRO A 339 31.19 -2.17 7.57
C PRO A 339 30.54 -1.31 8.67
N GLY A 340 31.32 -0.41 9.30
CA GLY A 340 30.83 0.51 10.33
C GLY A 340 30.35 1.87 9.79
N ASN A 341 30.38 2.11 8.49
CA ASN A 341 29.97 3.40 7.93
C ASN A 341 28.46 3.61 8.10
N CYS A 342 28.10 4.76 8.69
CA CYS A 342 26.74 5.28 8.62
C CYS A 342 26.64 6.18 7.38
N ILE A 343 25.81 5.80 6.41
CA ILE A 343 25.77 6.44 5.09
C ILE A 343 24.57 7.37 4.94
N LEU A 344 24.77 8.48 4.24
CA LEU A 344 23.69 9.30 3.69
C LEU A 344 23.40 8.78 2.28
N LEU A 345 22.17 8.36 2.01
CA LEU A 345 21.80 7.80 0.71
C LEU A 345 20.83 8.74 -0.02
N ALA A 346 21.19 9.16 -1.22
CA ALA A 346 20.35 10.01 -2.07
C ALA A 346 20.13 9.39 -3.45
N GLY A 347 18.97 9.65 -4.04
CA GLY A 347 18.59 9.10 -5.34
C GLY A 347 18.13 7.64 -5.27
N GLY A 348 18.14 6.97 -6.43
CA GLY A 348 17.51 5.66 -6.65
C GLY A 348 15.98 5.74 -6.78
N ALA A 349 15.36 4.68 -7.30
CA ALA A 349 13.91 4.60 -7.55
C ALA A 349 13.06 4.40 -6.26
N GLY A 350 13.61 4.64 -5.06
CA GLY A 350 12.91 4.37 -3.80
C GLY A 350 13.57 4.99 -2.56
N TRP A 351 12.98 4.74 -1.39
CA TRP A 351 13.33 5.32 -0.08
C TRP A 351 14.66 4.81 0.53
N GLY A 352 15.57 4.26 -0.28
CA GLY A 352 16.86 3.72 0.17
C GLY A 352 16.83 2.36 0.87
N ASP A 353 15.67 1.90 1.35
CA ASP A 353 15.52 0.67 2.15
C ASP A 353 16.17 -0.59 1.52
N PRO A 354 15.93 -0.94 0.24
CA PRO A 354 16.58 -2.10 -0.36
C PRO A 354 18.10 -1.99 -0.37
N LEU A 355 18.64 -0.78 -0.55
CA LEU A 355 20.08 -0.55 -0.67
C LEU A 355 20.78 -0.60 0.69
N PHE A 356 20.15 -0.12 1.78
CA PHE A 356 20.66 -0.31 3.13
C PHE A 356 20.76 -1.80 3.48
N ARG A 357 19.69 -2.55 3.22
CA ARG A 357 19.65 -4.00 3.47
C ARG A 357 20.66 -4.77 2.62
N LEU A 358 20.72 -4.50 1.31
CA LEU A 358 21.59 -5.22 0.38
C LEU A 358 23.07 -4.86 0.59
N SER A 359 23.39 -3.61 0.95
CA SER A 359 24.76 -3.23 1.28
C SER A 359 25.18 -3.68 2.68
N GLY A 360 24.22 -3.89 3.60
CA GLY A 360 24.50 -4.13 5.02
C GLY A 360 25.06 -2.87 5.68
N ARG A 361 24.50 -1.70 5.36
CA ARG A 361 24.89 -0.41 5.93
C ARG A 361 23.69 0.23 6.63
N SER A 362 23.97 0.92 7.72
CA SER A 362 23.00 1.76 8.41
C SER A 362 23.11 3.19 7.89
N GLY A 363 22.03 3.96 8.01
CA GLY A 363 22.07 5.33 7.52
C GLY A 363 20.73 6.01 7.36
N LEU A 364 20.75 7.10 6.60
CA LEU A 364 19.60 7.96 6.37
C LEU A 364 19.40 8.20 4.88
N SER A 365 18.19 7.95 4.38
CA SER A 365 17.81 8.33 3.02
C SER A 365 17.42 9.81 2.96
N LEU A 366 18.12 10.57 2.13
CA LEU A 366 17.86 11.98 1.83
C LEU A 366 16.92 12.10 0.62
N GLY A 367 15.90 12.95 0.73
CA GLY A 367 15.00 13.28 -0.38
C GLY A 367 15.55 14.36 -1.31
N THR A 368 16.51 15.14 -0.81
CA THR A 368 17.21 16.19 -1.55
C THR A 368 18.61 16.36 -0.97
N LEU A 369 19.55 16.78 -1.82
CA LEU A 369 20.93 17.08 -1.42
C LEU A 369 21.14 18.54 -0.99
N ALA A 370 20.14 19.42 -1.18
CA ALA A 370 20.26 20.85 -0.87
C ALA A 370 20.79 21.18 0.54
N PRO A 371 20.43 20.46 1.62
CA PRO A 371 20.95 20.72 2.96
C PRO A 371 22.47 20.56 3.07
N LEU A 372 23.09 19.77 2.19
CA LEU A 372 24.52 19.50 2.20
C LEU A 372 25.36 20.66 1.64
N GLU A 373 24.72 21.74 1.15
CA GLU A 373 25.40 23.01 0.87
C GLU A 373 25.81 23.76 2.15
N SER A 374 25.16 23.48 3.29
CA SER A 374 25.48 24.12 4.57
C SER A 374 26.62 23.38 5.29
N PRO A 375 27.79 24.01 5.51
CA PRO A 375 28.90 23.39 6.26
C PRO A 375 28.50 23.00 7.68
N GLU A 376 27.60 23.75 8.30
CA GLU A 376 27.10 23.51 9.66
C GLU A 376 26.28 22.21 9.74
N ILE A 377 25.40 21.97 8.75
CA ILE A 377 24.64 20.72 8.66
C ILE A 377 25.60 19.54 8.45
N VAL A 378 26.59 19.69 7.57
CA VAL A 378 27.58 18.65 7.29
C VAL A 378 28.39 18.32 8.55
N ALA A 379 28.84 19.33 9.30
CA ALA A 379 29.55 19.15 10.56
C ALA A 379 28.71 18.37 11.57
N ARG A 380 27.43 18.74 11.76
CA ARG A 380 26.53 18.02 12.68
C ARG A 380 26.22 16.59 12.23
N LEU A 381 26.12 16.34 10.92
CA LEU A 381 25.98 14.97 10.40
C LEU A 381 27.23 14.14 10.72
N LYS A 382 28.41 14.72 10.57
CA LYS A 382 29.68 14.07 10.93
C LYS A 382 29.76 13.78 12.43
N GLU A 383 29.36 14.72 13.29
CA GLU A 383 29.25 14.52 14.75
C GLU A 383 28.28 13.38 15.12
N ARG A 384 27.21 13.20 14.35
CA ARG A 384 26.26 12.08 14.51
C ARG A 384 26.74 10.76 13.92
N GLY A 385 27.97 10.71 13.41
CA GLY A 385 28.62 9.51 12.92
C GLY A 385 28.37 9.19 11.44
N TYR A 386 27.77 10.10 10.66
CA TYR A 386 27.68 9.93 9.21
C TYR A 386 29.04 10.17 8.57
N THR A 387 29.49 9.23 7.74
CA THR A 387 30.86 9.24 7.18
C THR A 387 30.89 9.41 5.66
N THR A 388 29.84 8.96 4.97
CA THR A 388 29.84 8.84 3.51
C THR A 388 28.49 9.25 2.93
N LEU A 389 28.52 10.05 1.87
CA LEU A 389 27.39 10.29 0.99
C LEU A 389 27.45 9.31 -0.18
N VAL A 390 26.34 8.62 -0.40
CA VAL A 390 26.11 7.68 -1.50
C VAL A 390 24.98 8.24 -2.36
N VAL A 391 25.27 8.56 -3.61
CA VAL A 391 24.28 9.06 -4.58
C VAL A 391 24.09 8.02 -5.69
N VAL A 392 22.83 7.64 -5.93
CA VAL A 392 22.47 6.53 -6.81
C VAL A 392 21.56 7.02 -7.93
N ASN A 393 21.83 6.58 -9.16
CA ASN A 393 20.94 6.85 -10.29
C ASN A 393 19.64 6.04 -10.24
N GLU A 394 18.62 6.51 -10.95
CA GLU A 394 17.42 5.71 -11.19
C GLU A 394 17.78 4.38 -11.90
N SER A 395 17.11 3.26 -11.57
CA SER A 395 17.32 1.98 -12.28
C SER A 395 16.98 2.13 -13.76
N PRO A 396 17.80 1.61 -14.71
CA PRO A 396 17.46 1.61 -16.13
C PRO A 396 16.10 0.96 -16.42
N LEU A 397 15.81 -0.17 -15.75
CA LEU A 397 14.54 -0.87 -15.91
C LEU A 397 13.38 -0.05 -15.32
N ALA A 398 13.57 0.56 -14.14
CA ALA A 398 12.57 1.43 -13.55
C ALA A 398 12.27 2.63 -14.46
N ALA A 399 13.30 3.29 -15.01
CA ALA A 399 13.17 4.38 -15.95
C ALA A 399 12.41 3.95 -17.22
N ALA A 400 12.77 2.80 -17.81
CA ALA A 400 12.07 2.26 -18.98
C ALA A 400 10.59 1.95 -18.67
N MET A 401 10.29 1.38 -17.50
CA MET A 401 8.92 1.12 -17.06
C MET A 401 8.12 2.40 -16.79
N GLN A 402 8.77 3.51 -16.45
CA GLN A 402 8.13 4.80 -16.31
C GLN A 402 7.88 5.44 -17.69
N GLN A 403 8.81 5.32 -18.63
CA GLN A 403 8.68 5.87 -19.99
C GLN A 403 7.53 5.26 -20.79
N VAL A 404 7.16 4.00 -20.52
CA VAL A 404 5.99 3.37 -21.14
C VAL A 404 4.67 3.83 -20.54
N ASN A 405 4.67 4.59 -19.43
CA ASN A 405 3.44 5.17 -18.92
C ASN A 405 2.96 6.27 -19.87
N PRO A 406 1.65 6.36 -20.10
CA PRO A 406 1.11 7.44 -20.90
C PRO A 406 1.54 8.84 -20.45
N GLY A 407 1.98 9.66 -21.40
CA GLY A 407 2.46 11.02 -21.15
C GLY A 407 3.88 11.13 -20.59
N GLU A 408 4.55 10.00 -20.33
CA GLU A 408 5.89 9.96 -19.73
C GLU A 408 6.98 9.51 -20.73
N SER A 409 6.66 9.37 -22.02
CA SER A 409 7.60 8.88 -23.05
C SER A 409 8.83 9.76 -23.24
N ALA A 410 8.73 11.06 -22.94
CA ALA A 410 9.84 12.00 -22.99
C ALA A 410 10.69 12.02 -21.71
N ARG A 411 10.28 11.30 -20.65
CA ARG A 411 10.99 11.27 -19.38
C ARG A 411 12.37 10.68 -19.57
N ARG A 412 13.41 11.39 -19.12
CA ARG A 412 14.78 10.87 -19.09
C ARG A 412 15.06 10.19 -17.75
N ARG A 413 15.92 9.17 -17.78
CA ARG A 413 16.48 8.54 -16.58
C ARG A 413 17.22 9.62 -15.78
N THR A 414 16.84 9.82 -14.52
CA THR A 414 17.48 10.81 -13.65
C THR A 414 18.90 10.35 -13.28
N ARG A 415 19.89 11.23 -13.50
CA ARG A 415 21.31 10.96 -13.20
C ARG A 415 21.84 11.89 -12.12
N HIS A 416 22.69 11.38 -11.22
CA HIS A 416 23.25 12.11 -10.10
C HIS A 416 24.00 13.37 -10.53
N THR A 417 24.64 13.36 -11.69
CA THR A 417 25.34 14.52 -12.26
C THR A 417 24.44 15.74 -12.50
N GLU A 418 23.13 15.54 -12.65
CA GLU A 418 22.14 16.59 -12.97
C GLU A 418 21.72 17.39 -11.74
N TYR A 419 21.84 16.84 -10.53
CA TYR A 419 21.27 17.43 -9.30
C TYR A 419 22.25 17.49 -8.11
N LEU A 420 23.55 17.28 -8.35
CA LEU A 420 24.58 17.46 -7.32
C LEU A 420 24.78 18.96 -6.99
N PRO A 421 24.63 19.35 -5.71
CA PRO A 421 24.95 20.69 -5.24
C PRO A 421 26.44 21.03 -5.40
N THR A 422 26.76 22.33 -5.46
CA THR A 422 28.13 22.81 -5.72
C THR A 422 29.11 22.38 -4.64
N ALA A 423 28.73 22.52 -3.35
CA ALA A 423 29.59 22.06 -2.26
C ALA A 423 29.91 20.56 -2.37
N VAL A 424 28.89 19.73 -2.64
CA VAL A 424 29.04 18.27 -2.72
C VAL A 424 29.95 17.86 -3.89
N ARG A 425 29.92 18.56 -5.02
CA ARG A 425 30.82 18.26 -6.17
C ARG A 425 32.28 18.30 -5.74
N ASN A 426 32.63 19.22 -4.85
CA ASN A 426 33.99 19.45 -4.38
C ASN A 426 34.43 18.51 -3.24
N TRP A 427 33.53 17.71 -2.66
CA TRP A 427 33.93 16.76 -1.62
C TRP A 427 34.80 15.64 -2.17
N PRO A 428 35.68 15.03 -1.34
CA PRO A 428 36.52 13.91 -1.76
C PRO A 428 35.68 12.76 -2.32
N THR A 429 35.96 12.37 -3.56
CA THR A 429 35.33 11.21 -4.20
C THR A 429 36.06 9.94 -3.77
N VAL A 430 35.31 9.00 -3.20
CA VAL A 430 35.80 7.67 -2.82
C VAL A 430 35.65 6.70 -4.00
N HIS A 431 34.52 6.78 -4.68
CA HIS A 431 34.19 5.96 -5.85
C HIS A 431 33.22 6.72 -6.75
N ALA A 432 33.36 6.56 -8.06
CA ALA A 432 32.41 7.08 -9.03
C ALA A 432 32.34 6.17 -10.24
N ASP A 433 31.14 5.77 -10.63
CA ASP A 433 30.83 5.11 -11.88
C ASP A 433 29.54 5.70 -12.49
N GLU A 434 29.02 5.08 -13.56
CA GLU A 434 27.82 5.58 -14.23
C GLU A 434 26.62 5.68 -13.28
N ASP A 435 26.48 4.76 -12.32
CA ASP A 435 25.26 4.57 -11.52
C ASP A 435 25.41 4.99 -10.05
N LEU A 436 26.65 5.04 -9.56
CA LEU A 436 26.97 5.21 -8.15
C LEU A 436 28.06 6.28 -7.98
N LEU A 437 27.81 7.21 -7.05
CA LEU A 437 28.79 8.18 -6.60
C LEU A 437 28.92 8.12 -5.08
N ASN A 438 30.11 7.79 -4.59
CA ASN A 438 30.44 7.81 -3.18
C ASN A 438 31.40 8.96 -2.88
N LYS A 439 31.03 9.80 -1.91
CA LYS A 439 31.86 10.92 -1.43
C LYS A 439 32.02 10.86 0.08
N SER A 440 33.23 11.13 0.56
CA SER A 440 33.49 11.28 2.00
C SER A 440 32.95 12.61 2.49
N LEU A 441 32.35 12.63 3.68
CA LEU A 441 31.98 13.89 4.32
C LEU A 441 33.28 14.63 4.75
N PRO A 442 33.45 15.92 4.39
CA PRO A 442 34.65 16.69 4.68
C PRO A 442 34.89 16.89 6.18
#